data_AF-A0A7X1PG12-F1
#
_entry.id   AF-A0A7X1PG12-F1
#
_cell.length_a   1.000
_cell.length_b   1.000
_cell.length_c   1.000
_cell.angle_alpha   90.00
_cell.angle_beta   90.00
_cell.angle_gamma   90.00
#
_symmetry.space_group_name_H-M   'P 1'
#
loop_
_entity.id
_entity.type
_entity.pdbx_description
1 polymer ?
#
loop_
_entity_poly.entity_id
_entity_poly.type
_entity_poly.pdbx_seq_one_letter_code
_entity_poly.pdbx_strand_id
1 'polypeptide(L)' 'MGKEQLAALARIIDQQLAEGWDNAVVGAWSIRYDGKRQVLYFEKCEDGIYCEERPTVIDLLGNVIDRGGPLIPVEEA' A
#
# COMPACT_ATOMS: atom_id res chain seq x y z
N MET A 1 -9.66 -12.11 -0.20
CA MET A 1 -8.56 -12.45 0.73
C MET A 1 -9.01 -13.60 1.62
N GLY A 2 -8.11 -14.51 2.00
CA GLY A 2 -8.38 -15.55 2.99
C GLY A 2 -7.90 -15.16 4.39
N LYS A 3 -8.06 -16.07 5.37
CA LYS A 3 -7.71 -15.83 6.79
C LYS A 3 -6.24 -15.41 6.97
N GLU A 4 -5.32 -16.07 6.28
CA GLU A 4 -3.89 -15.79 6.37
C GLU A 4 -3.55 -14.40 5.83
N GLN A 5 -4.17 -14.00 4.71
CA GLN A 5 -3.96 -12.67 4.13
C GLN A 5 -4.55 -11.58 5.02
N LEU A 6 -5.69 -11.82 5.68
CA LEU A 6 -6.25 -10.88 6.65
C LEU A 6 -5.38 -10.74 7.90
N ALA A 7 -4.80 -11.83 8.40
CA ALA A 7 -3.85 -11.78 9.51
C ALA A 7 -2.56 -11.03 9.14
N ALA A 8 -2.05 -11.25 7.93
CA ALA A 8 -0.92 -10.50 7.40
C ALA A 8 -1.25 -9.01 7.28
N LEU A 9 -2.42 -8.67 6.72
CA LEU A 9 -2.89 -7.29 6.60
C LEU A 9 -2.97 -6.59 7.97
N ALA A 10 -3.58 -7.22 8.97
CA ALA A 10 -3.69 -6.64 10.31
C ALA A 10 -2.31 -6.33 10.91
N ARG A 11 -1.39 -7.29 10.85
CA ARG A 11 0.00 -7.10 11.30
C ARG A 11 0.71 -5.96 10.55
N ILE A 12 0.52 -5.86 9.24
CA ILE A 12 1.13 -4.80 8.42
C ILE A 12 0.57 -3.43 8.82
N ILE A 13 -0.74 -3.31 9.02
CA ILE A 13 -1.35 -2.07 9.49
C ILE A 13 -0.78 -1.68 10.86
N ASP A 14 -0.67 -2.62 11.80
CA ASP A 14 -0.09 -2.34 13.12
C ASP A 14 1.38 -1.88 13.03
N GLN A 15 2.18 -2.53 12.17
CA GLN A 15 3.57 -2.14 11.92
C GLN A 15 3.68 -0.73 11.33
N GLN A 16 2.87 -0.42 10.33
CA GLN A 16 2.86 0.89 9.68
C GLN A 16 2.36 1.99 10.64
N LEU A 17 1.33 1.74 11.44
CA LEU A 17 0.87 2.71 12.44
C LEU A 17 1.95 3.02 13.48
N ALA A 18 2.82 2.06 13.82
CA ALA A 18 3.95 2.27 14.72
C ALA A 18 5.06 3.19 14.14
N GLU A 19 5.14 3.35 12.81
CA GLU A 19 6.06 4.29 12.14
C GLU A 19 5.57 5.75 12.23
N GLY A 20 4.34 5.99 12.73
CA GLY A 20 3.79 7.33 12.86
C GLY A 20 3.47 7.97 11.50
N TRP A 21 3.84 9.24 11.32
CA TRP A 21 3.51 10.01 10.11
C TRP A 21 4.30 9.60 8.86
N ASP A 22 5.42 8.88 9.01
CA ASP A 22 6.26 8.42 7.90
C ASP A 22 5.84 7.04 7.36
N ASN A 23 4.70 6.52 7.81
CA ASN A 23 4.23 5.23 7.33
C ASN A 23 3.83 5.29 5.85
N ALA A 24 4.08 4.21 5.13
CA ALA A 24 3.92 4.19 3.68
C ALA A 24 2.44 4.13 3.25
N VAL A 25 1.55 3.66 4.13
CA VAL A 25 0.13 3.37 3.79
C VAL A 25 -0.82 4.55 4.06
N VAL A 26 -0.32 5.70 4.51
CA VAL A 26 -1.11 6.94 4.62
C VAL A 26 -1.67 7.33 3.24
N GLY A 27 -2.93 7.76 3.24
CA GLY A 27 -3.65 8.18 2.03
C GLY A 27 -4.23 7.02 1.22
N ALA A 28 -4.16 5.78 1.73
CA ALA A 28 -4.79 4.65 1.09
C ALA A 28 -6.33 4.70 1.21
N TRP A 29 -7.00 4.59 0.06
CA TRP A 29 -8.47 4.54 -0.07
C TRP A 29 -8.98 3.10 -0.09
N SER A 30 -8.27 2.21 -0.76
CA SER A 30 -8.64 0.80 -0.84
C SER A 30 -7.42 -0.11 -0.75
N ILE A 31 -7.65 -1.34 -0.30
CA ILE A 31 -6.59 -2.35 -0.14
C ILE A 31 -6.93 -3.55 -1.00
N ARG A 32 -6.07 -3.86 -1.96
CA ARG A 32 -6.25 -4.96 -2.91
C ARG A 32 -5.16 -6.00 -2.72
N TYR A 33 -5.56 -7.26 -2.64
CA TYR A 33 -4.63 -8.39 -2.61
C TYR A 33 -4.44 -8.98 -4.01
N ASP A 34 -3.19 -9.20 -4.41
CA ASP A 34 -2.82 -9.94 -5.61
C ASP A 34 -2.24 -11.30 -5.22
N GLY A 35 -3.03 -12.35 -5.45
CA GLY A 35 -2.66 -13.72 -5.11
C GLY A 35 -1.59 -14.33 -6.01
N LYS A 36 -1.31 -13.77 -7.20
CA LYS A 36 -0.20 -14.26 -8.04
C LYS A 36 1.14 -13.76 -7.50
N ARG A 37 1.16 -12.49 -7.09
CA ARG A 37 2.37 -11.83 -6.57
C ARG A 37 2.54 -11.96 -5.06
N GLN A 38 1.49 -12.39 -4.34
CA GLN A 38 1.47 -12.47 -2.87
C GLN A 38 1.76 -11.10 -2.22
N VAL A 39 1.10 -10.05 -2.71
CA VAL A 39 1.27 -8.67 -2.23
C VAL A 39 -0.07 -7.98 -1.96
N LEU A 40 -0.02 -6.98 -1.09
CA LEU A 40 -1.08 -6.02 -0.82
C LEU A 40 -0.72 -4.68 -1.48
N TYR A 41 -1.66 -4.17 -2.28
CA TYR A 41 -1.63 -2.81 -2.80
C TYR A 41 -2.49 -1.94 -1.90
N PHE A 42 -1.91 -0.86 -1.41
CA PHE A 42 -2.60 0.21 -0.72
C PHE A 42 -2.82 1.31 -1.75
N GLU A 43 -4.00 1.28 -2.38
CA GLU A 43 -4.35 2.14 -3.50
C GLU A 43 -4.63 3.55 -2.98
N LYS A 44 -3.92 4.53 -3.54
CA LYS A 44 -4.08 5.96 -3.22
C LYS A 44 -4.94 6.67 -4.27
N CYS A 45 -5.90 5.92 -4.81
CA CYS A 45 -6.87 6.40 -5.79
C CYS A 45 -8.27 6.31 -5.21
N GLU A 46 -9.00 7.42 -5.24
CA GLU A 46 -10.42 7.48 -4.92
C GLU A 46 -11.21 6.74 -6.01
N ASP A 47 -11.91 5.68 -5.60
CA ASP A 47 -12.70 4.78 -6.44
C ASP A 47 -11.98 4.21 -7.69
N GLY A 48 -10.64 4.23 -7.69
CA GLY A 48 -9.82 3.85 -8.84
C GLY A 48 -9.92 4.79 -10.04
N ILE A 49 -10.50 5.98 -9.88
CA ILE A 49 -10.71 6.97 -10.94
C ILE A 49 -9.72 8.13 -10.80
N TYR A 50 -9.57 8.67 -9.59
CA TYR A 50 -8.68 9.79 -9.31
C TYR A 50 -7.56 9.34 -8.38
N CYS A 51 -6.32 9.36 -8.88
CA CYS A 51 -5.16 8.99 -8.10
C CYS A 51 -4.41 10.24 -7.64
N GLU A 52 -4.12 10.32 -6.35
CA GLU A 52 -3.20 11.35 -5.82
C GLU A 52 -1.75 10.87 -5.98
N GLU A 53 -1.53 9.58 -5.79
CA GLU A 53 -0.22 8.94 -5.81
C GLU A 53 -0.29 7.51 -6.38
N ARG A 54 0.87 6.96 -6.76
CA ARG A 54 1.04 5.54 -7.04
C ARG A 54 0.78 4.73 -5.76
N PRO A 55 0.23 3.51 -5.88
CA PRO A 55 -0.03 2.67 -4.72
C PRO A 55 1.26 2.26 -4.02
N THR A 56 1.17 2.11 -2.71
CA THR A 56 2.19 1.42 -1.92
C THR A 56 1.99 -0.08 -2.08
N VAL A 57 3.09 -0.83 -2.24
CA VAL A 57 3.08 -2.29 -2.42
C VAL A 57 3.87 -2.93 -1.30
N ILE A 58 3.21 -3.81 -0.53
CA ILE A 58 3.80 -4.52 0.60
C ILE A 58 3.55 -6.02 0.44
N ASP A 59 4.56 -6.86 0.65
CA ASP A 59 4.36 -8.31 0.64
C ASP A 59 3.64 -8.82 1.90
N LEU A 60 3.23 -10.10 1.91
CA LEU A 60 2.56 -10.70 3.07
C LEU A 60 3.47 -10.85 4.31
N LEU A 61 4.79 -10.64 4.19
CA LEU A 61 5.74 -10.60 5.30
C LEU A 61 5.89 -9.18 5.87
N GLY A 62 5.33 -8.16 5.22
CA GLY A 62 5.39 -6.77 5.65
C GLY A 62 6.60 -6.01 5.10
N ASN A 63 7.31 -6.58 4.13
CA ASN A 63 8.36 -5.85 3.43
C ASN A 63 7.73 -4.89 2.44
N VAL A 64 8.11 -3.62 2.52
CA VAL A 64 7.68 -2.61 1.55
C VAL A 64 8.47 -2.80 0.24
N ILE A 65 7.78 -3.25 -0.80
CA ILE A 65 8.35 -3.47 -2.14
C ILE A 65 8.43 -2.15 -2.91
N ASP A 66 7.39 -1.33 -2.80
CA ASP A 66 7.33 0.01 -3.39
C ASP A 66 6.61 0.92 -2.39
N ARG A 67 7.21 2.06 -2.05
CA ARG A 67 6.60 3.04 -1.13
C ARG A 67 5.44 3.80 -1.78
N GLY A 68 5.30 3.76 -3.11
CA GLY A 68 4.36 4.60 -3.85
C GLY A 68 4.96 5.98 -4.14
N GLY A 69 4.13 7.02 -4.09
CA GLY A 69 4.54 8.41 -4.30
C GLY A 69 4.07 9.00 -5.63
N PRO A 70 4.69 10.09 -6.13
CA PRO A 70 4.15 10.88 -7.23
C PRO A 70 3.80 10.04 -8.47
N LEU A 71 2.68 10.40 -9.11
CA LEU A 71 2.27 9.79 -10.38
C LEU A 71 3.21 10.14 -11.53
N ILE A 72 3.81 11.33 -11.48
CA ILE A 72 4.76 11.84 -12.46
C ILE A 72 6.13 11.93 -11.78
N PRO A 73 7.21 11.39 -12.39
CA PRO A 73 8.56 11.52 -11.86
C PRO A 73 8.95 13.00 -11.70
N VAL A 74 9.68 13.33 -10.63
CA VAL A 74 10.09 14.70 -10.26
C VAL A 74 11.16 15.29 -11.22
N GLU A 75 11.44 14.64 -12.36
CA GLU A 75 12.49 15.04 -13.29
C GLU A 75 12.05 16.16 -14.26
N GLU A 76 10.77 16.53 -14.26
CA GLU A 76 10.24 17.61 -15.12
C GLU A 76 9.43 18.64 -14.31
N ALA A 77 10.12 19.42 -13.48
CA ALA A 77 9.59 20.64 -12.85
C ALA A 77 10.59 21.80 -12.95
#